data_AF-A0A1Y4I0X3-F1
#
_entry.id   AF-A0A1Y4I0X3-F1
#
_cell.length_a   1.000
_cell.length_b   1.000
_cell.length_c   1.000
_cell.angle_alpha   90.00
_cell.angle_beta   90.00
_cell.angle_gamma   90.00
#
_symmetry.space_group_name_H-M   'P 1'
#
loop_
_entity.id
_entity.type
_entity.pdbx_description
1 polymer ?
#
loop_
_entity_poly.entity_id
_entity_poly.type
_entity_poly.pdbx_seq_one_letter_code
_entity_poly.pdbx_strand_id
1 'polypeptide(L)'
;MRINTSRKSGAVNLALTGLMGALVIVGTFISIPIPVLGDRTMIGLGNVFCILSGLLLGPAYGGLAAGVGSGVFDLVGGWASSAPTTLINKFMMAFVCGAIAWSGRSEGRRLYRVIAGAVSGSLTYCVLYLFKSFVEAKLEGSADEAMAILLGTKAAATIVNAVIADVVAVPLALAIRRSLESNRMYLGLVESSAAQLEGHDLRRGVAVTLLLVQSVLQIVCVAALLPSVQSAAAESGVELMVWPFWVAVLFSAAQAVCAVFLARRSRFSAPVTALCAVISFAFSVWFLIAGVQQAVLAKYLPIGVVFLVILLAAIGFLLPTVQKRDA
;
A
#
# COMPACT_ATOMS: atom_id res chain seq x y z
N MET A 1 -20.11 13.75 -17.94
CA MET A 1 -20.66 13.38 -16.63
C MET A 1 -19.92 14.18 -15.57
N ARG A 2 -20.58 15.09 -14.84
CA ARG A 2 -19.94 15.87 -13.77
C ARG A 2 -20.04 15.08 -12.47
N ILE A 3 -18.94 14.52 -11.99
CA ILE A 3 -18.90 13.85 -10.69
C ILE A 3 -18.73 14.95 -9.64
N ASN A 4 -19.83 15.43 -9.09
CA ASN A 4 -19.84 16.42 -8.02
C ASN A 4 -20.29 15.75 -6.72
N THR A 5 -19.34 15.45 -5.84
CA THR A 5 -19.62 14.85 -4.54
C THR A 5 -20.31 15.81 -3.55
N SER A 6 -20.52 17.10 -3.89
CA SER A 6 -21.24 18.05 -3.03
C SER A 6 -22.54 18.64 -3.59
N ARG A 7 -22.92 18.39 -4.87
CA ARG A 7 -24.25 18.79 -5.39
C ARG A 7 -24.95 17.74 -6.28
N LYS A 8 -25.95 17.09 -5.67
CA LYS A 8 -27.30 16.74 -6.18
C LYS A 8 -27.58 15.49 -7.06
N SER A 9 -26.71 14.49 -7.20
CA SER A 9 -27.20 13.16 -7.65
C SER A 9 -26.69 12.04 -6.74
N GLY A 10 -27.51 11.69 -5.74
CA GLY A 10 -27.24 10.55 -4.85
C GLY A 10 -27.05 9.24 -5.63
N ALA A 11 -27.74 9.08 -6.77
CA ALA A 11 -27.61 7.92 -7.65
C ALA A 11 -26.20 7.78 -8.26
N VAL A 12 -25.58 8.88 -8.70
CA VAL A 12 -24.22 8.85 -9.26
C VAL A 12 -23.19 8.53 -8.18
N ASN A 13 -23.31 9.13 -7.00
CA ASN A 13 -22.40 8.85 -5.90
C ASN A 13 -22.53 7.39 -5.42
N LEU A 14 -23.75 6.85 -5.40
CA LEU A 14 -24.00 5.46 -5.05
C LEU A 14 -23.43 4.50 -6.11
N ALA A 15 -23.59 4.81 -7.41
CA ALA A 15 -23.01 4.02 -8.49
C ALA A 15 -21.47 4.00 -8.43
N LEU A 16 -20.83 5.14 -8.17
CA LEU A 16 -19.38 5.22 -7.99
C LEU A 16 -18.91 4.50 -6.73
N THR A 17 -19.70 4.55 -5.65
CA THR A 17 -19.44 3.80 -4.42
C THR A 17 -19.49 2.30 -4.69
N GLY A 18 -20.49 1.83 -5.45
CA GLY A 18 -20.59 0.42 -5.86
C GLY A 18 -19.43 -0.02 -6.75
N LEU A 19 -19.05 0.79 -7.75
CA LEU A 19 -17.88 0.54 -8.61
C LEU A 19 -16.59 0.46 -7.77
N MET A 20 -16.40 1.39 -6.85
CA MET A 20 -15.23 1.39 -5.97
C MET A 20 -15.25 0.19 -5.01
N GLY A 21 -16.42 -0.19 -4.49
CA GLY A 21 -16.59 -1.41 -3.70
C GLY A 21 -16.22 -2.68 -4.50
N ALA A 22 -16.57 -2.74 -5.78
CA ALA A 22 -16.15 -3.83 -6.66
C ALA A 22 -14.62 -3.87 -6.85
N LEU A 23 -13.96 -2.71 -6.98
CA LEU A 23 -12.50 -2.63 -7.02
C LEU A 23 -11.86 -3.07 -5.70
N VAL A 24 -12.47 -2.74 -4.56
CA VAL A 24 -12.04 -3.22 -3.24
C VAL A 24 -12.13 -4.75 -3.18
N ILE A 25 -13.23 -5.35 -3.66
CA ILE A 25 -13.39 -6.81 -3.72
C ILE A 25 -12.29 -7.44 -4.57
N VAL A 26 -12.10 -6.96 -5.81
CA VAL A 26 -11.09 -7.48 -6.74
C VAL A 26 -9.68 -7.32 -6.17
N GLY A 27 -9.36 -6.17 -5.60
CA GLY A 27 -8.07 -5.93 -4.94
C GLY A 27 -7.83 -6.85 -3.74
N THR A 28 -8.90 -7.21 -3.02
CA THR A 28 -8.82 -8.17 -1.91
C THR A 28 -8.59 -9.60 -2.42
N PHE A 29 -9.23 -10.00 -3.54
CA PHE A 29 -8.95 -11.30 -4.18
C PHE A 29 -7.52 -11.46 -4.70
N ILE A 30 -6.90 -10.38 -5.18
CA ILE A 30 -5.50 -10.40 -5.68
C ILE A 30 -4.49 -10.41 -4.52
N SER A 31 -4.93 -10.17 -3.29
CA SER A 31 -4.05 -10.11 -2.12
C SER A 31 -3.50 -11.49 -1.75
N ILE A 32 -2.21 -11.55 -1.41
CA ILE A 32 -1.54 -12.81 -1.09
C ILE A 32 -1.77 -13.13 0.39
N PRO A 33 -2.38 -14.29 0.73
CA PRO A 33 -2.53 -14.70 2.12
C PRO A 33 -1.18 -15.09 2.70
N ILE A 34 -0.79 -14.48 3.81
CA ILE A 34 0.35 -14.89 4.63
C ILE A 34 -0.18 -15.66 5.85
N PRO A 35 0.24 -16.91 6.05
CA PRO A 35 -0.11 -17.65 7.26
C PRO A 35 0.64 -17.03 8.44
N VAL A 36 -0.11 -16.54 9.43
CA VAL A 36 0.45 -16.01 10.69
C VAL A 36 -0.18 -16.79 11.84
N LEU A 37 0.59 -17.75 12.39
CA LEU A 37 0.30 -18.47 13.64
C LEU A 37 -1.19 -18.81 13.84
N GLY A 38 -1.78 -19.59 12.93
CA GLY A 38 -3.17 -20.06 13.02
C GLY A 38 -4.23 -19.17 12.36
N ASP A 39 -3.89 -17.94 11.95
CA ASP A 39 -4.79 -17.00 11.28
C ASP A 39 -4.24 -16.62 9.88
N ARG A 40 -5.12 -16.31 8.91
CA ARG A 40 -4.67 -15.92 7.55
C ARG A 40 -4.72 -14.42 7.42
N THR A 41 -3.58 -13.76 7.59
CA THR A 41 -3.46 -12.32 7.32
C THR A 41 -3.14 -12.09 5.86
N MET A 42 -3.96 -11.34 5.14
CA MET A 42 -3.70 -11.01 3.74
C MET A 42 -2.86 -9.74 3.65
N ILE A 43 -1.67 -9.85 3.05
CA ILE A 43 -0.92 -8.67 2.60
C ILE A 43 -1.35 -8.42 1.17
N GLY A 44 -2.03 -7.30 0.93
CA GLY A 44 -2.33 -6.95 -0.45
C GLY A 44 -3.32 -5.83 -0.67
N LEU A 45 -3.53 -5.63 -1.97
CA LEU A 45 -4.11 -4.48 -2.63
C LEU A 45 -5.48 -4.05 -2.10
N GLY A 46 -6.20 -4.90 -1.36
CA GLY A 46 -7.48 -4.53 -0.74
C GLY A 46 -7.39 -3.24 0.10
N ASN A 47 -6.34 -3.09 0.91
CA ASN A 47 -6.13 -1.87 1.70
C ASN A 47 -5.80 -0.64 0.86
N VAL A 48 -5.09 -0.83 -0.26
CA VAL A 48 -4.80 0.24 -1.22
C VAL A 48 -6.12 0.81 -1.74
N PHE A 49 -7.05 -0.04 -2.19
CA PHE A 49 -8.34 0.40 -2.71
C PHE A 49 -9.25 0.97 -1.61
N CYS A 50 -9.14 0.48 -0.37
CA CYS A 50 -9.83 1.08 0.78
C CYS A 50 -9.38 2.52 1.01
N ILE A 51 -8.07 2.78 1.11
CA ILE A 51 -7.56 4.16 1.26
C ILE A 51 -7.90 5.01 0.04
N LEU A 52 -7.73 4.46 -1.17
CA LEU A 52 -8.09 5.14 -2.42
C LEU A 52 -9.57 5.58 -2.43
N SER A 53 -10.48 4.74 -1.93
CA SER A 53 -11.90 5.05 -1.85
C SER A 53 -12.19 6.26 -0.95
N GLY A 54 -11.55 6.34 0.23
CA GLY A 54 -11.65 7.51 1.12
C GLY A 54 -11.05 8.76 0.49
N LEU A 55 -9.90 8.61 -0.18
CA LEU A 55 -9.26 9.71 -0.90
C LEU A 55 -10.11 10.22 -2.06
N LEU A 56 -10.81 9.38 -2.82
CA LEU A 56 -11.54 9.78 -4.03
C LEU A 56 -13.03 10.11 -3.82
N LEU A 57 -13.69 9.46 -2.86
CA LEU A 57 -15.14 9.59 -2.65
C LEU A 57 -15.50 10.31 -1.33
N GLY A 58 -14.50 10.58 -0.48
CA GLY A 58 -14.70 11.22 0.81
C GLY A 58 -15.14 10.23 1.91
N PRO A 59 -15.45 10.74 3.12
CA PRO A 59 -15.61 9.89 4.31
C PRO A 59 -16.78 8.90 4.21
N ALA A 60 -17.98 9.37 3.84
CA ALA A 60 -19.17 8.53 3.84
C ALA A 60 -19.17 7.51 2.69
N TYR A 61 -19.06 7.98 1.45
CA TYR A 61 -19.09 7.11 0.26
C TYR A 61 -17.83 6.25 0.14
N GLY A 62 -16.65 6.78 0.48
CA GLY A 62 -15.41 6.00 0.56
C GLY A 62 -15.47 4.94 1.66
N GLY A 63 -15.93 5.32 2.86
CA GLY A 63 -16.19 4.39 3.96
C GLY A 63 -17.10 3.24 3.55
N LEU A 64 -18.24 3.55 2.93
CA LEU A 64 -19.19 2.54 2.45
C LEU A 64 -18.58 1.62 1.39
N ALA A 65 -17.83 2.18 0.42
CA ALA A 65 -17.16 1.38 -0.59
C ALA A 65 -16.14 0.39 0.01
N ALA A 66 -15.29 0.86 0.94
CA ALA A 66 -14.29 0.03 1.62
C ALA A 66 -14.94 -1.03 2.52
N GLY A 67 -15.89 -0.62 3.37
CA GLY A 67 -16.56 -1.50 4.32
C GLY A 67 -17.39 -2.58 3.63
N VAL A 68 -18.30 -2.18 2.72
CA VAL A 68 -19.17 -3.12 2.00
C VAL A 68 -18.36 -3.99 1.05
N GLY A 69 -17.38 -3.42 0.33
CA GLY A 69 -16.52 -4.20 -0.57
C GLY A 69 -15.78 -5.31 0.17
N SER A 70 -15.04 -4.97 1.23
CA SER A 70 -14.31 -5.99 2.01
C SER A 70 -15.25 -6.93 2.78
N GLY A 71 -16.40 -6.46 3.27
CA GLY A 71 -17.38 -7.32 3.94
C GLY A 71 -18.01 -8.35 2.99
N VAL A 72 -18.34 -7.96 1.76
CA VAL A 72 -18.85 -8.88 0.74
C VAL A 72 -17.78 -9.91 0.34
N PHE A 73 -16.52 -9.48 0.24
CA PHE A 73 -15.41 -10.41 0.03
C PHE A 73 -15.36 -11.47 1.13
N ASP A 74 -15.45 -11.08 2.40
CA ASP A 74 -15.40 -12.04 3.53
C ASP A 74 -16.58 -13.02 3.50
N LEU A 75 -17.78 -12.55 3.13
CA LEU A 75 -18.95 -13.42 2.97
C LEU A 75 -18.78 -14.45 1.85
N VAL A 76 -18.20 -14.06 0.72
CA VAL A 76 -18.01 -14.95 -0.45
C VAL A 76 -16.76 -15.82 -0.30
N GLY A 77 -15.73 -15.32 0.38
CA GLY A 77 -14.41 -15.95 0.53
C GLY A 77 -14.32 -16.98 1.67
N GLY A 78 -15.42 -17.27 2.37
CA GLY A 78 -15.47 -18.24 3.46
C GLY A 78 -15.12 -17.70 4.84
N TRP A 79 -15.13 -16.37 5.02
CA TRP A 79 -14.79 -15.67 6.27
C TRP A 79 -16.01 -14.99 6.90
N ALA A 80 -17.19 -15.58 6.75
CA ALA A 80 -18.46 -14.94 7.13
C ALA A 80 -18.52 -14.52 8.61
N SER A 81 -17.83 -15.22 9.51
CA SER A 81 -17.73 -14.85 10.93
C SER A 81 -16.98 -13.53 11.17
N SER A 82 -15.98 -13.23 10.33
CA SER A 82 -15.18 -11.99 10.42
C SER A 82 -15.79 -10.83 9.64
N ALA A 83 -16.72 -11.10 8.70
CA ALA A 83 -17.31 -10.11 7.82
C ALA A 83 -17.88 -8.85 8.53
N PRO A 84 -18.61 -8.96 9.66
CA PRO A 84 -19.09 -7.76 10.38
C PRO A 84 -17.95 -6.89 10.90
N THR A 85 -16.90 -7.51 11.43
CA THR A 85 -15.74 -6.79 11.98
C THR A 85 -14.92 -6.15 10.87
N THR A 86 -14.73 -6.84 9.74
CA THR A 86 -14.05 -6.31 8.56
C THR A 86 -14.80 -5.12 7.98
N LEU A 87 -16.12 -5.22 7.85
CA LEU A 87 -16.95 -4.12 7.36
C LEU A 87 -16.72 -2.85 8.19
N ILE A 88 -16.78 -2.97 9.52
CA ILE A 88 -16.58 -1.82 10.43
C ILE A 88 -15.15 -1.29 10.34
N ASN A 89 -14.14 -2.17 10.41
CA ASN A 89 -12.73 -1.75 10.43
C ASN A 89 -12.32 -1.06 9.13
N LYS A 90 -12.73 -1.60 7.98
CA LYS A 90 -12.42 -1.04 6.66
C LYS A 90 -13.23 0.21 6.38
N PHE A 91 -14.49 0.27 6.84
CA PHE A 91 -15.27 1.50 6.80
C PHE A 91 -14.54 2.60 7.56
N MET A 92 -14.12 2.34 8.80
CA MET A 92 -13.46 3.35 9.64
C MET A 92 -12.11 3.81 9.04
N MET A 93 -11.35 2.87 8.47
CA MET A 93 -10.11 3.17 7.74
C MET A 93 -10.34 4.23 6.63
N ALA A 94 -11.30 3.99 5.74
CA ALA A 94 -11.58 4.90 4.63
C ALA A 94 -12.34 6.15 5.07
N PHE A 95 -13.17 6.05 6.11
CA PHE A 95 -13.91 7.19 6.68
C PHE A 95 -12.95 8.22 7.27
N VAL A 96 -12.02 7.81 8.14
CA VAL A 96 -11.02 8.71 8.76
C VAL A 96 -10.13 9.33 7.68
N CYS A 97 -9.67 8.51 6.73
CA CYS A 97 -8.90 8.98 5.59
C CYS A 97 -9.64 10.08 4.79
N GLY A 98 -10.88 9.81 4.42
CA GLY A 98 -11.73 10.75 3.69
C GLY A 98 -12.03 12.01 4.51
N ALA A 99 -12.32 11.87 5.81
CA ALA A 99 -12.64 13.00 6.69
C ALA A 99 -11.49 14.00 6.75
N ILE A 100 -10.25 13.51 6.88
CA ILE A 100 -9.07 14.36 6.96
C ILE A 100 -8.71 14.95 5.59
N ALA A 101 -8.69 14.12 4.54
CA ALA A 101 -8.32 14.56 3.19
C ALA A 101 -9.30 15.61 2.64
N TRP A 102 -10.59 15.46 2.92
CA TRP A 102 -11.67 16.33 2.43
C TRP A 102 -12.06 17.46 3.40
N SER A 103 -11.48 17.51 4.59
CA SER A 103 -11.78 18.56 5.58
C SER A 103 -11.59 19.98 5.04
N GLY A 104 -12.45 20.92 5.47
CA GLY A 104 -12.39 22.33 5.12
C GLY A 104 -12.63 22.61 3.62
N ARG A 105 -11.90 23.58 3.05
CA ARG A 105 -11.94 23.92 1.60
C ARG A 105 -10.94 23.10 0.75
N SER A 106 -10.43 22.00 1.29
CA SER A 106 -9.38 21.21 0.63
C SER A 106 -9.93 20.33 -0.48
N GLU A 107 -11.13 19.75 -0.31
CA GLU A 107 -11.76 18.82 -1.27
C GLU A 107 -10.79 17.72 -1.76
N GLY A 108 -9.83 17.31 -0.92
CA GLY A 108 -8.78 16.34 -1.26
C GLY A 108 -7.73 16.82 -2.27
N ARG A 109 -7.58 18.14 -2.48
CA ARG A 109 -6.59 18.74 -3.39
C ARG A 109 -5.24 19.03 -2.71
N ARG A 110 -5.22 19.23 -1.39
CA ARG A 110 -3.99 19.57 -0.66
C ARG A 110 -3.20 18.30 -0.35
N LEU A 111 -2.01 18.18 -0.94
CA LEU A 111 -1.14 17.00 -0.80
C LEU A 111 -0.89 16.60 0.67
N TYR A 112 -0.61 17.56 1.55
CA TYR A 112 -0.37 17.25 2.97
C TYR A 112 -1.60 16.63 3.67
N ARG A 113 -2.83 16.99 3.26
CA ARG A 113 -4.06 16.41 3.82
C ARG A 113 -4.38 15.05 3.23
N VAL A 114 -4.05 14.84 1.96
CA VAL A 114 -4.16 13.53 1.31
C VAL A 114 -3.23 12.54 2.02
N ILE A 115 -1.97 12.92 2.26
CA ILE A 115 -1.00 12.08 2.98
C ILE A 115 -1.44 11.88 4.43
N ALA A 116 -1.79 12.95 5.16
CA ALA A 116 -2.26 12.83 6.53
C ALA A 116 -3.52 11.96 6.65
N GLY A 117 -4.43 12.06 5.68
CA GLY A 117 -5.63 11.23 5.58
C GLY A 117 -5.29 9.76 5.36
N ALA A 118 -4.44 9.44 4.39
CA ALA A 118 -4.01 8.07 4.13
C ALA A 118 -3.38 7.44 5.38
N VAL A 119 -2.39 8.10 5.96
CA VAL A 119 -1.68 7.63 7.17
C VAL A 119 -2.62 7.44 8.36
N SER A 120 -3.50 8.41 8.63
CA SER A 120 -4.44 8.31 9.75
C SER A 120 -5.49 7.21 9.54
N GLY A 121 -5.98 7.02 8.32
CA GLY A 121 -6.88 5.92 7.98
C GLY A 121 -6.21 4.57 8.17
N SER A 122 -5.00 4.41 7.63
CA SER A 122 -4.19 3.21 7.75
C SER A 122 -3.85 2.86 9.20
N LEU A 123 -3.45 3.85 10.02
CA LEU A 123 -3.24 3.68 11.46
C LEU A 123 -4.52 3.29 12.21
N THR A 124 -5.66 3.87 11.84
CA THR A 124 -6.97 3.51 12.42
C THR A 124 -7.25 2.02 12.21
N TYR A 125 -6.99 1.50 11.00
CA TYR A 125 -7.11 0.08 10.72
C TYR A 125 -6.16 -0.77 11.58
N CYS A 126 -4.89 -0.37 11.71
CA CYS A 126 -3.93 -1.10 12.54
C CYS A 126 -4.40 -1.22 13.99
N VAL A 127 -4.87 -0.12 14.59
CA VAL A 127 -5.38 -0.11 15.97
C VAL A 127 -6.59 -1.02 16.12
N LEU A 128 -7.59 -0.88 15.23
CA LEU A 128 -8.81 -1.69 15.28
C LEU A 128 -8.54 -3.18 15.07
N TYR A 129 -7.62 -3.51 14.16
CA TYR A 129 -7.25 -4.89 13.87
C TYR A 129 -6.50 -5.55 15.03
N LEU A 130 -5.59 -4.82 15.68
CA LEU A 130 -4.86 -5.30 16.86
C LEU A 130 -5.78 -5.45 18.06
N PHE A 131 -6.69 -4.50 18.26
CA PHE A 131 -7.70 -4.59 19.31
C PHE A 131 -8.59 -5.82 19.13
N LYS A 132 -9.10 -6.06 17.92
CA LYS A 132 -9.87 -7.26 17.57
C LYS A 132 -9.08 -8.53 17.87
N SER A 133 -7.82 -8.59 17.44
CA SER A 133 -6.95 -9.75 17.66
C SER A 133 -6.63 -10.00 19.14
N PHE A 134 -6.53 -8.94 19.96
CA PHE A 134 -6.32 -9.07 21.40
C PHE A 134 -7.55 -9.65 22.09
N VAL A 135 -8.75 -9.17 21.73
CA VAL A 135 -10.01 -9.68 22.29
C VAL A 135 -10.21 -11.15 21.93
N GLU A 136 -9.94 -11.54 20.67
CA GLU A 136 -10.02 -12.95 20.23
C GLU A 136 -9.06 -13.84 21.01
N ALA A 137 -7.78 -13.46 21.11
CA ALA A 137 -6.77 -14.24 21.83
C ALA A 137 -7.12 -14.41 23.32
N LYS A 138 -7.73 -13.40 23.95
CA LYS A 138 -8.20 -13.49 25.34
C LYS A 138 -9.42 -14.40 25.49
N LEU A 139 -10.36 -14.37 24.54
CA LEU A 139 -11.54 -15.25 24.56
C LEU A 139 -11.18 -16.72 24.33
N GLU A 140 -10.13 -16.98 23.54
CA GLU A 140 -9.60 -18.33 23.29
C GLU A 140 -8.81 -18.90 24.48
N GLY A 141 -8.51 -18.10 25.52
CA GLY A 141 -7.75 -18.53 26.68
C GLY A 141 -6.25 -18.74 26.42
N SER A 142 -5.69 -18.05 25.41
CA SER A 142 -4.27 -18.15 25.07
C SER A 142 -3.37 -17.70 26.22
N ALA A 143 -2.24 -18.38 26.41
CA ALA A 143 -1.21 -17.96 27.37
C ALA A 143 -0.66 -16.57 27.02
N ASP A 144 -0.32 -15.76 28.03
CA ASP A 144 0.07 -14.36 27.82
C ASP A 144 1.32 -14.21 26.93
N GLU A 145 2.27 -15.14 27.01
CA GLU A 145 3.46 -15.16 26.13
C GLU A 145 3.09 -15.44 24.67
N ALA A 146 2.20 -16.41 24.42
CA ALA A 146 1.74 -16.74 23.07
C ALA A 146 0.94 -15.59 22.45
N MET A 147 0.11 -14.93 23.26
CA MET A 147 -0.64 -13.73 22.86
C MET A 147 0.28 -12.56 22.49
N ALA A 148 1.35 -12.33 23.27
CA ALA A 148 2.31 -11.27 22.98
C ALA A 148 3.06 -11.50 21.65
N ILE A 149 3.46 -12.75 21.39
CA ILE A 149 4.09 -13.12 20.11
C ILE A 149 3.10 -12.94 18.96
N LEU A 150 1.86 -13.43 19.09
CA LEU A 150 0.82 -13.30 18.07
C LEU A 150 0.53 -11.84 17.72
N LEU A 151 0.32 -10.99 18.74
CA LEU A 151 0.05 -9.56 18.54
C LEU A 151 1.25 -8.83 17.96
N GLY A 152 2.47 -9.17 18.38
CA GLY A 152 3.70 -8.62 17.79
C GLY A 152 3.81 -8.92 16.31
N THR A 153 3.56 -10.17 15.90
CA THR A 153 3.58 -10.56 14.48
C THR A 153 2.46 -9.90 13.68
N LYS A 154 1.23 -9.84 14.23
CA LYS A 154 0.10 -9.15 13.59
C LYS A 154 0.33 -7.65 13.48
N ALA A 155 0.97 -7.02 14.47
CA ALA A 155 1.32 -5.61 14.47
C ALA A 155 2.32 -5.27 13.37
N ALA A 156 3.37 -6.09 13.25
CA ALA A 156 4.28 -6.01 12.12
C ALA A 156 3.49 -6.12 10.81
N ALA A 157 2.79 -7.22 10.55
CA ALA A 157 2.07 -7.42 9.29
C ALA A 157 1.08 -6.31 8.91
N THR A 158 0.35 -5.73 9.88
CA THR A 158 -0.66 -4.69 9.59
C THR A 158 -0.04 -3.32 9.29
N ILE A 159 1.02 -2.91 10.02
CA ILE A 159 1.72 -1.64 9.79
C ILE A 159 2.26 -1.57 8.36
N VAL A 160 2.66 -2.71 7.87
CA VAL A 160 3.29 -2.88 6.57
C VAL A 160 2.25 -2.68 5.49
N ASN A 161 1.15 -3.39 5.64
CA ASN A 161 0.05 -3.31 4.71
C ASN A 161 -0.49 -1.88 4.68
N ALA A 162 -0.47 -1.18 5.82
CA ALA A 162 -0.73 0.25 5.92
C ALA A 162 0.25 1.09 5.08
N VAL A 163 1.58 0.89 5.21
CA VAL A 163 2.51 1.67 4.38
C VAL A 163 2.39 1.35 2.90
N ILE A 164 2.24 0.08 2.51
CA ILE A 164 2.01 -0.30 1.11
C ILE A 164 0.74 0.38 0.58
N ALA A 165 -0.34 0.34 1.37
CA ALA A 165 -1.60 0.98 1.03
C ALA A 165 -1.41 2.47 0.77
N ASP A 166 -0.77 3.20 1.67
CA ASP A 166 -0.59 4.64 1.55
C ASP A 166 0.30 5.01 0.37
N VAL A 167 1.44 4.32 0.23
CA VAL A 167 2.42 4.67 -0.80
C VAL A 167 1.90 4.35 -2.20
N VAL A 168 1.01 3.35 -2.36
CA VAL A 168 0.36 3.09 -3.65
C VAL A 168 -0.89 3.95 -3.86
N ALA A 169 -1.75 4.09 -2.85
CA ALA A 169 -3.03 4.78 -2.98
C ALA A 169 -2.88 6.28 -3.16
N VAL A 170 -1.90 6.91 -2.51
CA VAL A 170 -1.71 8.37 -2.58
C VAL A 170 -1.37 8.83 -4.01
N PRO A 171 -0.34 8.30 -4.71
CA PRO A 171 -0.07 8.66 -6.10
C PRO A 171 -1.20 8.31 -7.03
N LEU A 172 -1.82 7.15 -6.83
CA LEU A 172 -2.92 6.69 -7.67
C LEU A 172 -4.11 7.65 -7.54
N ALA A 173 -4.43 8.11 -6.33
CA ALA A 173 -5.45 9.12 -6.10
C ALA A 173 -5.13 10.43 -6.83
N LEU A 174 -3.89 10.90 -6.78
CA LEU A 174 -3.45 12.12 -7.46
C LEU A 174 -3.50 11.97 -8.99
N ALA A 175 -3.06 10.83 -9.52
CA ALA A 175 -3.08 10.54 -10.96
C ALA A 175 -4.51 10.45 -11.51
N ILE A 176 -5.40 9.75 -10.81
CA ILE A 176 -6.82 9.63 -11.17
C ILE A 176 -7.49 11.00 -11.13
N ARG A 177 -7.28 11.78 -10.06
CA ARG A 177 -7.81 13.15 -9.95
C ARG A 177 -7.35 14.02 -11.11
N ARG A 178 -6.06 14.01 -11.44
CA ARG A 178 -5.49 14.75 -12.57
C ARG A 178 -6.15 14.37 -13.90
N SER A 179 -6.36 13.09 -14.15
CA SER A 179 -7.01 12.59 -15.37
C SER A 179 -8.49 12.99 -15.45
N LEU A 180 -9.20 12.95 -14.33
CA LEU A 180 -10.61 13.36 -14.29
C LEU A 180 -10.77 14.87 -14.48
N GLU A 181 -9.85 15.68 -13.94
CA GLU A 181 -9.81 17.12 -14.15
C GLU A 181 -9.44 17.48 -15.60
N SER A 182 -8.46 16.80 -16.21
CA SER A 182 -8.06 17.05 -17.61
C SER A 182 -9.15 16.72 -18.62
N ASN A 183 -9.99 15.73 -18.33
CA ASN A 183 -11.12 15.35 -19.17
C ASN A 183 -12.41 16.14 -18.85
N ARG A 184 -12.33 17.20 -18.03
CA ARG A 184 -13.49 18.00 -17.55
C ARG A 184 -14.61 17.15 -16.92
N MET A 185 -14.29 15.95 -16.46
CA MET A 185 -15.22 15.05 -15.78
C MET A 185 -15.31 15.36 -14.28
N TYR A 186 -14.29 16.03 -13.74
CA TYR A 186 -14.26 16.58 -12.38
C TYR A 186 -14.22 18.12 -12.41
N LEU A 187 -15.17 18.74 -11.69
CA LEU A 187 -15.36 20.18 -11.40
C LEU A 187 -15.60 21.16 -12.58
N GLY A 188 -16.76 21.81 -12.51
CA GLY A 188 -16.85 23.24 -12.85
C GLY A 188 -16.30 24.06 -11.66
N LEU A 189 -15.51 25.08 -11.98
CA LEU A 189 -14.72 25.93 -11.08
C LEU A 189 -13.42 25.28 -10.57
N VAL A 190 -12.32 25.53 -11.29
CA VAL A 190 -11.14 26.31 -10.85
C VAL A 190 -10.19 26.39 -12.06
N GLU A 191 -10.27 27.49 -12.80
CA GLU A 191 -9.06 28.08 -13.41
C GLU A 191 -8.10 28.47 -12.28
N SER A 192 -6.78 28.36 -12.53
CA SER A 192 -5.65 28.88 -11.72
C SER A 192 -4.78 27.93 -10.89
N SER A 193 -4.92 26.60 -10.97
CA SER A 193 -3.85 25.70 -10.44
C SER A 193 -3.30 24.69 -11.45
N ALA A 194 -3.79 24.73 -12.69
CA ALA A 194 -3.30 23.91 -13.80
C ALA A 194 -1.97 24.42 -14.41
N ALA A 195 -1.40 25.51 -13.88
CA ALA A 195 -0.08 25.98 -14.29
C ALA A 195 0.99 25.35 -13.38
N GLN A 196 1.96 24.66 -14.02
CA GLN A 196 3.20 24.14 -13.47
C GLN A 196 3.17 22.81 -12.68
N LEU A 197 2.83 21.72 -13.37
CA LEU A 197 3.54 20.45 -13.16
C LEU A 197 4.01 19.96 -14.52
N GLU A 198 5.18 20.44 -14.93
CA GLU A 198 5.89 19.98 -16.13
C GLU A 198 6.05 18.44 -16.09
N GLY A 199 6.08 17.79 -17.26
CA GLY A 199 6.15 16.32 -17.35
C GLY A 199 7.33 15.70 -16.58
N HIS A 200 8.41 16.47 -16.39
CA HIS A 200 9.56 16.10 -15.57
C HIS A 200 9.23 16.00 -14.06
N ASP A 201 8.46 16.94 -13.51
CA ASP A 201 8.08 16.94 -12.09
C ASP A 201 7.07 15.81 -11.78
N LEU A 202 6.20 15.45 -12.74
CA LEU A 202 5.31 14.29 -12.60
C LEU A 202 6.07 12.96 -12.61
N ARG A 203 6.96 12.75 -13.59
CA ARG A 203 7.77 11.52 -13.68
C ARG A 203 8.63 11.32 -12.44
N ARG A 204 9.23 12.40 -11.94
CA ARG A 204 9.99 12.39 -10.69
C ARG A 204 9.13 12.05 -9.49
N GLY A 205 7.92 12.60 -9.39
CA GLY A 205 6.98 12.27 -8.31
C GLY A 205 6.55 10.80 -8.32
N VAL A 206 6.27 10.24 -9.51
CA VAL A 206 5.95 8.82 -9.67
C VAL A 206 7.14 7.94 -9.31
N ALA A 207 8.33 8.26 -9.80
CA ALA A 207 9.56 7.54 -9.49
C ALA A 207 9.87 7.52 -7.99
N VAL A 208 9.85 8.68 -7.33
CA VAL A 208 10.08 8.78 -5.88
C VAL A 208 9.10 7.90 -5.13
N THR A 209 7.83 7.91 -5.56
CA THR A 209 6.85 7.14 -4.84
C THR A 209 7.04 5.63 -5.03
N LEU A 210 7.31 5.17 -6.26
CA LEU A 210 7.61 3.76 -6.53
C LEU A 210 8.85 3.28 -5.77
N LEU A 211 9.89 4.12 -5.65
CA LEU A 211 11.07 3.81 -4.84
C LEU A 211 10.72 3.69 -3.36
N LEU A 212 9.88 4.59 -2.83
CA LEU A 212 9.39 4.51 -1.45
C LEU A 212 8.56 3.24 -1.24
N VAL A 213 7.68 2.87 -2.19
CA VAL A 213 6.86 1.64 -2.10
C VAL A 213 7.81 0.47 -1.98
N GLN A 214 8.75 0.37 -2.92
CA GLN A 214 9.68 -0.74 -3.01
C GLN A 214 10.53 -0.86 -1.73
N SER A 215 11.05 0.26 -1.23
CA SER A 215 11.91 0.28 -0.06
C SER A 215 11.18 -0.19 1.19
N VAL A 216 9.98 0.35 1.43
CA VAL A 216 9.22 -0.06 2.60
C VAL A 216 8.75 -1.50 2.46
N LEU A 217 8.25 -1.88 1.29
CA LEU A 217 7.81 -3.25 1.03
C LEU A 217 8.95 -4.26 1.25
N GLN A 218 10.17 -3.96 0.81
CA GLN A 218 11.33 -4.82 1.03
C GLN A 218 11.76 -4.88 2.51
N ILE A 219 11.85 -3.74 3.21
CA ILE A 219 12.19 -3.69 4.65
C ILE A 219 11.23 -4.57 5.44
N VAL A 220 9.95 -4.41 5.15
CA VAL A 220 8.96 -5.19 5.84
C VAL A 220 9.08 -6.64 5.46
N CYS A 221 9.00 -6.96 4.17
CA CYS A 221 8.81 -8.34 3.80
C CYS A 221 9.96 -9.17 4.37
N VAL A 222 11.16 -8.59 4.45
CA VAL A 222 12.22 -9.15 5.29
C VAL A 222 11.77 -9.31 6.76
N ALA A 223 11.41 -8.24 7.48
CA ALA A 223 10.98 -8.32 8.89
C ALA A 223 9.85 -9.34 9.18
N ALA A 224 8.90 -9.51 8.26
CA ALA A 224 7.76 -10.41 8.41
C ALA A 224 8.05 -11.85 7.95
N LEU A 225 8.88 -12.02 6.90
CA LEU A 225 9.25 -13.34 6.37
C LEU A 225 10.39 -13.97 7.18
N LEU A 226 11.32 -13.19 7.71
CA LEU A 226 12.53 -13.74 8.34
C LEU A 226 12.21 -14.74 9.46
N PRO A 227 11.29 -14.46 10.41
CA PRO A 227 10.98 -15.40 11.49
C PRO A 227 10.36 -16.71 10.97
N SER A 228 9.46 -16.62 9.98
CA SER A 228 8.77 -17.80 9.42
C SER A 228 9.65 -18.64 8.50
N VAL A 229 10.57 -17.99 7.77
CA VAL A 229 11.58 -18.68 6.96
C VAL A 229 12.61 -19.34 7.86
N GLN A 230 13.00 -18.70 8.97
CA GLN A 230 13.91 -19.29 9.97
C GLN A 230 13.30 -20.50 10.67
N SER A 231 12.03 -20.45 11.06
CA SER A 231 11.35 -21.61 11.66
C SER A 231 11.21 -22.77 10.68
N ALA A 232 10.81 -22.49 9.44
CA ALA A 232 10.69 -23.52 8.41
C ALA A 232 12.04 -24.12 7.98
N ALA A 233 13.12 -23.32 8.00
CA ALA A 233 14.48 -23.78 7.76
C ALA A 233 14.98 -24.70 8.90
N ALA A 234 14.68 -24.35 10.16
CA ALA A 234 15.01 -25.16 11.33
C ALA A 234 14.30 -26.53 11.31
N GLU A 235 13.01 -26.57 10.93
CA GLU A 235 12.25 -27.82 10.78
C GLU A 235 12.78 -28.71 9.64
N SER A 236 13.31 -28.10 8.58
CA SER A 236 13.82 -28.80 7.39
C SER A 236 15.30 -29.18 7.47
N GLY A 237 16.01 -28.78 8.55
CA GLY A 237 17.45 -28.98 8.69
C GLY A 237 18.31 -28.22 7.67
N VAL A 238 17.76 -27.19 7.02
CA VAL A 238 18.46 -26.41 5.97
C VAL A 238 19.11 -25.19 6.61
N GLU A 239 20.41 -25.01 6.43
CA GLU A 239 21.08 -23.76 6.85
C GLU A 239 20.65 -22.60 5.96
N LEU A 240 19.90 -21.65 6.55
CA LEU A 240 19.48 -20.43 5.88
C LEU A 240 20.52 -19.33 6.08
N MET A 241 21.04 -18.80 4.97
CA MET A 241 21.92 -17.63 5.01
C MET A 241 21.11 -16.35 5.25
N VAL A 242 21.13 -15.84 6.49
CA VAL A 242 20.25 -14.74 6.96
C VAL A 242 20.80 -13.34 6.64
N TRP A 243 22.13 -13.17 6.52
CA TRP A 243 22.76 -11.85 6.32
C TRP A 243 22.24 -11.04 5.10
N PRO A 244 21.86 -11.64 3.94
CA PRO A 244 21.38 -10.88 2.79
C PRO A 244 20.06 -10.15 3.06
N PHE A 245 19.22 -10.70 3.95
CA PHE A 245 17.98 -10.08 4.38
C PHE A 245 18.24 -8.78 5.16
N TRP A 246 19.23 -8.77 6.05
CA TRP A 246 19.62 -7.56 6.80
C TRP A 246 20.25 -6.50 5.91
N VAL A 247 21.07 -6.91 4.95
CA VAL A 247 21.63 -6.00 3.93
C VAL A 247 20.52 -5.35 3.12
N ALA A 248 19.53 -6.14 2.68
CA ALA A 248 18.37 -5.65 1.96
C ALA A 248 17.58 -4.59 2.74
N VAL A 249 17.37 -4.81 4.04
CA VAL A 249 16.70 -3.85 4.93
C VAL A 249 17.49 -2.55 5.04
N LEU A 250 18.80 -2.65 5.29
CA LEU A 250 19.68 -1.49 5.44
C LEU A 250 19.68 -0.60 4.19
N PHE A 251 19.87 -1.20 3.01
CA PHE A 251 19.92 -0.46 1.76
C PHE A 251 18.55 0.07 1.34
N SER A 252 17.47 -0.65 1.63
CA SER A 252 16.11 -0.17 1.41
C SER A 252 15.78 1.01 2.33
N ALA A 253 16.24 1.00 3.58
CA ALA A 253 16.07 2.15 4.49
C ALA A 253 16.82 3.38 3.97
N ALA A 254 18.06 3.19 3.50
CA ALA A 254 18.83 4.25 2.85
C ALA A 254 18.14 4.76 1.57
N GLN A 255 17.58 3.86 0.76
CA GLN A 255 16.83 4.21 -0.46
C GLN A 255 15.59 5.05 -0.13
N ALA A 256 14.82 4.69 0.90
CA ALA A 256 13.65 5.44 1.31
C ALA A 256 14.02 6.89 1.71
N VAL A 257 15.06 7.04 2.53
CA VAL A 257 15.59 8.36 2.93
C VAL A 257 16.03 9.17 1.70
N CYS A 258 16.76 8.55 0.78
CA CYS A 258 17.22 9.20 -0.44
C CYS A 258 16.08 9.59 -1.39
N ALA A 259 15.04 8.76 -1.50
CA ALA A 259 13.84 9.06 -2.29
C ALA A 259 13.09 10.28 -1.74
N VAL A 260 13.00 10.44 -0.41
CA VAL A 260 12.45 11.66 0.22
C VAL A 260 13.30 12.89 -0.11
N PHE A 261 14.63 12.78 -0.07
CA PHE A 261 15.52 13.88 -0.48
C PHE A 261 15.43 14.20 -1.97
N LEU A 262 15.17 13.19 -2.80
CA LEU A 262 14.92 13.33 -4.23
C LEU A 262 13.61 14.08 -4.49
N ALA A 263 12.57 13.93 -3.66
CA ALA A 263 11.38 14.79 -3.73
C ALA A 263 11.70 16.26 -3.42
N ARG A 264 12.70 16.54 -2.57
CA ARG A 264 13.07 17.90 -2.14
C ARG A 264 14.05 18.63 -3.07
N ARG A 265 14.27 18.16 -4.30
CA ARG A 265 15.20 18.77 -5.29
C ARG A 265 16.66 18.88 -4.84
N SER A 266 17.12 18.05 -3.89
CA SER A 266 18.54 18.01 -3.50
C SER A 266 19.44 17.46 -4.61
N ARG A 267 20.47 18.22 -5.03
CA ARG A 267 21.45 17.84 -6.09
C ARG A 267 22.24 16.57 -5.75
N PHE A 268 22.41 16.24 -4.47
CA PHE A 268 23.20 15.09 -4.01
C PHE A 268 22.39 13.77 -3.94
N SER A 269 21.06 13.84 -4.01
CA SER A 269 20.18 12.67 -3.76
C SER A 269 20.06 11.69 -4.93
N ALA A 270 20.22 12.16 -6.17
CA ALA A 270 20.04 11.33 -7.37
C ALA A 270 21.06 10.18 -7.52
N PRO A 271 22.39 10.39 -7.41
CA PRO A 271 23.36 9.30 -7.56
C PRO A 271 23.26 8.28 -6.43
N VAL A 272 22.95 8.72 -5.20
CA VAL A 272 22.77 7.83 -4.05
C VAL A 272 21.49 7.00 -4.20
N THR A 273 20.40 7.61 -4.67
CA THR A 273 19.15 6.88 -4.95
C THR A 273 19.34 5.82 -6.03
N ALA A 274 20.11 6.13 -7.08
CA ALA A 274 20.45 5.17 -8.13
C ALA A 274 21.30 4.02 -7.60
N LEU A 275 22.31 4.30 -6.77
CA LEU A 275 23.14 3.28 -6.13
C LEU A 275 22.31 2.34 -5.26
N CYS A 276 21.44 2.89 -4.41
CA CYS A 276 20.56 2.07 -3.57
C CYS A 276 19.60 1.23 -4.41
N ALA A 277 19.05 1.78 -5.50
CA ALA A 277 18.17 1.03 -6.41
C ALA A 277 18.90 -0.15 -7.09
N VAL A 278 20.17 0.02 -7.48
CA VAL A 278 20.98 -1.07 -8.05
C VAL A 278 21.20 -2.18 -7.03
N ILE A 279 21.45 -1.83 -5.77
CA ILE A 279 21.66 -2.81 -4.70
C ILE A 279 20.35 -3.55 -4.36
N SER A 280 19.23 -2.83 -4.31
CA SER A 280 17.89 -3.41 -4.17
C SER A 280 17.54 -4.35 -5.34
N PHE A 281 18.01 -4.03 -6.55
CA PHE A 281 17.83 -4.88 -7.73
C PHE A 281 18.65 -6.17 -7.61
N ALA A 282 19.93 -6.06 -7.22
CA ALA A 282 20.79 -7.21 -6.99
C ALA A 282 20.21 -8.15 -5.91
N PHE A 283 19.67 -7.60 -4.82
CA PHE A 283 18.97 -8.39 -3.81
C PHE A 283 17.71 -9.06 -4.36
N SER A 284 16.88 -8.35 -5.12
CA SER A 284 15.65 -8.91 -5.69
C SER A 284 15.95 -10.07 -6.63
N VAL A 285 17.01 -9.97 -7.43
CA VAL A 285 17.49 -11.05 -8.30
C VAL A 285 18.02 -12.23 -7.47
N TRP A 286 18.85 -11.97 -6.46
CA TRP A 286 19.35 -13.01 -5.56
C TRP A 286 18.20 -13.75 -4.85
N PHE A 287 17.20 -13.03 -4.35
CA PHE A 287 16.05 -13.61 -3.66
C PHE A 287 15.21 -14.51 -4.59
N LEU A 288 15.06 -14.11 -5.86
CA LEU A 288 14.40 -14.96 -6.86
C LEU A 288 15.19 -16.23 -7.15
N ILE A 289 16.51 -16.13 -7.31
CA ILE A 289 17.38 -17.30 -7.52
C ILE A 289 17.32 -18.23 -6.31
N ALA A 290 17.44 -17.69 -5.10
CA ALA A 290 17.35 -18.43 -3.85
C ALA A 290 15.97 -19.08 -3.67
N GLY A 291 14.89 -18.40 -4.07
CA GLY A 291 13.53 -18.93 -4.06
C GLY A 291 13.30 -20.10 -5.00
N VAL A 292 14.01 -20.16 -6.14
CA VAL A 292 13.98 -21.33 -7.04
C VAL A 292 14.81 -22.49 -6.48
N GLN A 293 15.90 -22.20 -5.80
CA GLN A 293 16.84 -23.20 -5.30
C GLN A 293 16.44 -23.80 -3.94
N GLN A 294 15.69 -23.08 -3.11
CA GLN A 294 15.31 -23.49 -1.76
C GLN A 294 13.79 -23.67 -1.63
N ALA A 295 13.36 -24.89 -1.28
CA ALA A 295 11.94 -25.22 -1.10
C ALA A 295 11.24 -24.34 -0.04
N VAL A 296 11.99 -23.87 0.96
CA VAL A 296 11.50 -22.96 2.01
C VAL A 296 11.13 -21.58 1.45
N LEU A 297 11.88 -21.09 0.46
CA LEU A 297 11.66 -19.76 -0.14
C LEU A 297 10.74 -19.81 -1.36
N ALA A 298 10.51 -20.97 -1.97
CA ALA A 298 9.69 -21.14 -3.16
C ALA A 298 8.27 -20.57 -3.01
N LYS A 299 7.68 -20.67 -1.81
CA LYS A 299 6.35 -20.13 -1.49
C LYS A 299 6.30 -18.59 -1.54
N TYR A 300 7.46 -17.93 -1.46
CA TYR A 300 7.61 -16.47 -1.43
C TYR A 300 8.15 -15.91 -2.75
N LEU A 301 8.38 -16.75 -3.77
CA LEU A 301 8.83 -16.32 -5.09
C LEU A 301 7.96 -15.21 -5.73
N PRO A 302 6.60 -15.25 -5.64
CA PRO A 302 5.76 -14.19 -6.20
C PRO A 302 6.04 -12.81 -5.59
N ILE A 303 6.44 -12.76 -4.31
CA ILE A 303 6.76 -11.53 -3.60
C ILE A 303 8.03 -10.89 -4.20
N GLY A 304 9.06 -11.70 -4.47
CA GLY A 304 10.30 -11.24 -5.12
C GLY A 304 10.08 -10.67 -6.52
N VAL A 305 9.15 -11.26 -7.29
CA VAL A 305 8.80 -10.77 -8.64
C VAL A 305 8.16 -9.39 -8.56
N VAL A 306 7.25 -9.18 -7.60
CA VAL A 306 6.60 -7.88 -7.39
C VAL A 306 7.63 -6.79 -7.05
N PHE A 307 8.63 -7.09 -6.22
CA PHE A 307 9.69 -6.13 -5.88
C PHE A 307 10.48 -5.69 -7.10
N LEU A 308 10.88 -6.68 -7.92
CA LEU A 308 11.64 -6.46 -9.13
C LEU A 308 10.86 -5.58 -10.12
N VAL A 309 9.57 -5.86 -10.32
CA VAL A 309 8.71 -5.11 -11.25
C VAL A 309 8.54 -3.66 -10.80
N ILE A 310 8.26 -3.42 -9.51
CA ILE A 310 8.10 -2.05 -8.97
C ILE A 310 9.41 -1.27 -9.10
N LEU A 311 10.54 -1.91 -8.80
CA LEU A 311 11.86 -1.29 -8.89
C LEU A 311 12.22 -0.93 -10.33
N LEU A 312 11.98 -1.83 -11.28
CA LEU A 312 12.19 -1.59 -12.71
C LEU A 312 11.30 -0.46 -13.23
N ALA A 313 10.04 -0.41 -12.80
CA ALA A 313 9.14 0.68 -13.13
C ALA A 313 9.68 2.02 -12.59
N ALA A 314 10.13 2.05 -11.32
CA ALA A 314 10.70 3.24 -10.69
C ALA A 314 11.94 3.75 -11.44
N ILE A 315 12.84 2.84 -11.83
CA ILE A 315 14.03 3.16 -12.63
C ILE A 315 13.64 3.70 -14.00
N GLY A 316 12.64 3.09 -14.66
CA GLY A 316 12.12 3.55 -15.95
C GLY A 316 11.59 4.98 -15.93
N PHE A 317 10.99 5.42 -14.83
CA PHE A 317 10.55 6.81 -14.65
C PHE A 317 11.68 7.78 -14.31
N LEU A 318 12.83 7.30 -13.82
CA LEU A 318 14.04 8.10 -13.55
C LEU A 318 14.94 8.28 -14.77
N LEU A 319 14.93 7.32 -15.69
CA LEU A 319 15.73 7.41 -16.91
C LEU A 319 15.20 8.53 -17.81
N PRO A 320 16.09 9.40 -18.34
CA PRO A 320 15.69 10.34 -19.36
C PRO A 320 15.17 9.55 -20.56
N THR A 321 13.91 9.79 -20.97
CA THR A 321 13.45 9.27 -22.26
C THR A 321 14.36 9.89 -23.30
N VAL A 322 15.10 9.04 -24.00
CA VAL A 322 15.80 9.41 -25.23
C VAL A 322 14.71 9.90 -26.19
N GLN A 323 14.45 11.21 -26.18
CA GLN A 323 13.71 11.85 -27.24
C GLN A 323 14.56 11.59 -28.48
N LYS A 324 14.02 10.79 -29.41
CA LYS A 324 14.52 10.79 -30.78
C LYS A 324 14.56 12.26 -31.18
N ARG A 325 15.77 12.79 -31.37
CA ARG A 325 15.96 13.99 -32.17
C ARG A 325 15.49 13.56 -33.55
N ASP A 326 14.28 13.96 -33.92
CA ASP A 326 13.86 13.94 -35.31
C ASP A 326 14.91 14.77 -36.07
N ALA A 327 15.66 14.07 -36.91
CA ALA A 327 16.56 14.63 -37.91
C ALA A 327 15.83 14.62 -39.25
#